data_AF-A0A8J7EE83-F1
#
_entry.id   AF-A0A8J7EE83-F1
#
_cell.length_a   1.000
_cell.length_b   1.000
_cell.length_c   1.000
_cell.angle_alpha   90.00
_cell.angle_beta   90.00
_cell.angle_gamma   90.00
#
_symmetry.space_group_name_H-M   'P 1'
#
loop_
_entity.id
_entity.type
_entity.pdbx_description
1 polymer ?
#
loop_
_entity_poly.entity_id
_entity_poly.type
_entity_poly.pdbx_seq_one_letter_code
_entity_poly.pdbx_strand_id
1 'polypeptide(L)'
;MKTSLKANLLKHLITKKEEGGFTLIELLVVIIIIGILAAIALPSFLNQANKARQSEAKTYIGSMNRGQQAYRLENPVFAPDFNNLAIGIPTSTTYYTYTIPNTGSFGATSVATAKDAGLKGYIGGVQLNAGSATAEATTIAIICEATAAGTTAPTSAAITSFSATATAASLDCANNWKKM
;
A
#
# COMPACT_ATOMS: atom_id res chain seq x y z
N MET A 1 -1.48 55.19 62.79
CA MET A 1 -1.27 53.78 62.38
C MET A 1 -1.84 53.45 60.98
N LYS A 2 -1.81 54.35 59.98
CA LYS A 2 -2.41 54.13 58.64
C LYS A 2 -1.41 54.19 57.46
N THR A 3 -0.15 54.51 57.72
CA THR A 3 0.86 54.81 56.69
C THR A 3 1.55 53.58 56.09
N SER A 4 1.73 52.49 56.85
CA SER A 4 2.36 51.26 56.34
C SER A 4 1.50 50.49 55.33
N LEU A 5 0.17 50.53 55.51
CA LEU A 5 -0.78 49.86 54.63
C LEU A 5 -0.82 50.52 53.25
N LYS A 6 -0.73 51.86 53.22
CA LYS A 6 -0.64 52.65 51.98
C LYS A 6 0.66 52.38 51.23
N ALA A 7 1.78 52.22 51.95
CA ALA A 7 3.10 51.96 51.36
C ALA A 7 3.21 50.56 50.74
N ASN A 8 2.71 49.52 51.41
CA ASN A 8 2.71 48.16 50.86
C ASN A 8 1.74 47.98 49.70
N LEU A 9 0.60 48.68 49.72
CA LEU A 9 -0.35 48.71 48.60
C LEU A 9 0.25 49.40 47.37
N LEU A 10 0.90 50.55 47.55
CA LEU A 10 1.62 51.25 46.47
C LEU A 10 2.73 50.37 45.87
N LYS A 11 3.47 49.64 46.70
CA LYS A 11 4.52 48.72 46.24
C LYS A 11 3.94 47.60 45.38
N HIS A 12 2.79 47.04 45.75
CA HIS A 12 2.11 45.97 45.00
C HIS A 12 1.53 46.45 43.66
N LEU A 13 1.07 47.70 43.60
CA LEU A 13 0.57 48.31 42.37
C LEU A 13 1.70 48.67 41.39
N ILE A 14 2.88 49.06 41.90
CA ILE A 14 4.06 49.36 41.07
C ILE A 14 4.76 48.08 40.58
N THR A 15 4.66 46.97 41.31
CA THR A 15 5.23 45.66 40.91
C THR A 15 4.31 44.79 40.06
N LYS A 16 3.15 45.29 39.60
CA LYS A 16 2.33 44.56 38.63
C LYS A 16 3.05 44.59 37.28
N LYS A 17 4.00 43.66 37.14
CA LYS A 17 4.71 43.35 35.91
C LYS A 17 3.64 43.14 34.84
N GLU A 18 3.66 43.96 33.79
CA GLU A 18 2.78 43.74 32.65
C GLU A 18 3.23 42.42 31.99
N GLU A 19 2.53 41.33 32.33
CA GLU A 19 2.60 40.12 31.53
C GLU A 19 1.98 40.47 30.17
N GLY A 20 2.85 40.71 29.18
CA GLY A 20 2.44 40.94 27.80
C GLY A 20 1.61 39.74 27.32
N GLY A 21 0.30 39.94 27.21
CA GLY A 21 -0.59 38.92 26.68
C GLY A 21 -0.38 38.71 25.18
N PHE A 22 -0.65 37.49 24.73
CA PHE A 22 -0.69 37.13 23.30
C PHE A 22 -1.70 38.03 22.59
N THR A 23 -1.29 38.73 21.54
CA THR A 23 -2.21 39.56 20.76
C THR A 23 -3.02 38.69 19.80
N LEU A 24 -4.25 39.10 19.50
CA LEU A 24 -5.08 38.41 18.50
C LEU A 24 -4.42 38.39 17.11
N ILE A 25 -3.64 39.43 16.79
CA ILE A 25 -2.94 39.51 15.51
C ILE A 25 -1.76 38.52 15.44
N GLU A 26 -1.04 38.28 16.52
CA GLU A 26 0.02 37.25 16.56
C GLU A 26 -0.56 35.86 16.33
N LEU A 27 -1.68 35.55 16.96
CA LEU A 27 -2.35 34.26 16.76
C LEU A 27 -2.90 34.13 15.33
N LEU A 28 -3.44 35.22 14.77
CA LEU A 28 -3.95 35.26 13.40
C LEU A 28 -2.85 34.98 12.36
N VAL A 29 -1.68 35.60 12.49
CA VAL A 29 -0.57 35.36 11.56
C VAL A 29 -0.08 33.92 11.66
N VAL A 30 -0.02 33.35 12.87
CA VAL A 30 0.39 31.95 13.06
C VAL A 30 -0.57 30.98 12.38
N ILE A 31 -1.89 31.15 12.52
CA ILE A 31 -2.86 30.25 11.87
C ILE A 31 -2.82 30.37 10.34
N ILE A 32 -2.50 31.56 9.81
CA ILE A 32 -2.33 31.77 8.36
C ILE A 32 -1.10 30.99 7.87
N ILE A 33 0.03 31.10 8.58
CA ILE A 33 1.27 30.41 8.19
C ILE A 33 1.07 28.89 8.23
N ILE A 34 0.51 28.33 9.31
CA ILE A 34 0.24 26.87 9.38
C ILE A 34 -0.79 26.45 8.34
N GLY A 35 -1.76 27.31 8.00
CA GLY A 35 -2.75 27.04 6.95
C GLY A 35 -2.13 26.88 5.57
N ILE A 36 -1.20 27.78 5.21
CA ILE A 36 -0.47 27.72 3.93
C ILE A 36 0.42 26.46 3.88
N LEU A 37 1.14 26.17 4.96
CA LEU A 37 1.99 24.98 5.04
C LEU A 37 1.17 23.69 4.95
N ALA A 38 0.04 23.62 5.65
CA ALA A 38 -0.86 22.47 5.60
C ALA A 38 -1.45 22.25 4.20
N ALA A 39 -1.84 23.30 3.50
CA ALA A 39 -2.40 23.19 2.14
C ALA A 39 -1.41 22.54 1.15
N ILE A 40 -0.11 22.84 1.27
CA ILE A 40 0.93 22.26 0.40
C ILE A 40 1.33 20.85 0.87
N ALA A 41 1.43 20.64 2.19
CA ALA A 41 1.92 19.39 2.76
C ALA A 41 0.90 18.25 2.72
N LEU A 42 -0.39 18.54 2.93
CA LEU A 42 -1.46 17.54 3.04
C LEU A 42 -1.58 16.60 1.83
N PRO A 43 -1.60 17.06 0.56
CA PRO A 43 -1.71 16.15 -0.57
C PRO A 43 -0.49 15.21 -0.69
N SER A 44 0.70 15.70 -0.37
CA SER A 44 1.93 14.89 -0.34
C SER A 44 1.87 13.83 0.77
N PHE A 45 1.40 14.22 1.96
CA PHE A 45 1.25 13.31 3.09
C PHE A 45 0.26 12.17 2.78
N LEU A 46 -0.90 12.48 2.20
CA LEU A 46 -1.90 11.48 1.81
C LEU A 46 -1.35 10.51 0.76
N ASN A 47 -0.58 10.99 -0.22
CA ASN A 47 0.06 10.11 -1.20
C ASN A 47 1.11 9.18 -0.56
N GLN A 48 1.91 9.69 0.38
CA GLN A 48 2.87 8.87 1.12
C GLN A 48 2.19 7.81 1.99
N ALA A 49 1.10 8.17 2.67
CA ALA A 49 0.29 7.22 3.43
C ALA A 49 -0.28 6.11 2.51
N ASN A 50 -0.77 6.48 1.32
CA ASN A 50 -1.24 5.51 0.34
C ASN A 50 -0.13 4.59 -0.19
N LYS A 51 1.08 5.11 -0.42
CA LYS A 51 2.25 4.30 -0.81
C LYS A 51 2.65 3.31 0.28
N ALA A 52 2.61 3.73 1.55
CA ALA A 52 2.88 2.85 2.69
C ALA A 52 1.86 1.70 2.74
N ARG A 53 0.57 1.99 2.55
CA ARG A 53 -0.50 0.98 2.46
C ARG A 53 -0.30 0.04 1.26
N GLN A 54 0.10 0.57 0.11
CA GLN A 54 0.38 -0.21 -1.10
C GLN A 54 1.57 -1.17 -0.94
N SER A 55 2.54 -0.83 -0.08
CA SER A 55 3.69 -1.70 0.23
C SER A 55 3.27 -3.05 0.84
N GLU A 56 2.17 -3.08 1.59
CA GLU A 56 1.58 -4.30 2.13
C GLU A 56 1.16 -5.25 1.01
N ALA A 57 0.35 -4.76 0.06
CA ALA A 57 -0.09 -5.53 -1.09
C ALA A 57 1.06 -6.05 -1.93
N LYS A 58 2.07 -5.21 -2.20
CA LYS A 58 3.27 -5.63 -2.92
C LYS A 58 4.00 -6.78 -2.22
N THR A 59 4.14 -6.70 -0.90
CA THR A 59 4.82 -7.71 -0.08
C THR A 59 4.06 -9.04 -0.09
N TYR A 60 2.74 -8.98 0.06
CA TYR A 60 1.90 -10.18 0.06
C TYR A 60 1.80 -10.83 -1.31
N ILE A 61 1.64 -10.07 -2.39
CA ILE A 61 1.67 -10.61 -3.75
C ILE A 61 3.02 -11.24 -4.08
N GLY A 62 4.13 -10.61 -3.70
CA GLY A 62 5.46 -11.21 -3.87
C GLY A 62 5.65 -12.50 -3.06
N SER A 63 5.05 -12.56 -1.86
CA SER A 63 5.05 -13.77 -1.03
C SER A 63 4.17 -14.87 -1.60
N MET A 64 3.02 -14.54 -2.18
CA MET A 64 2.17 -15.48 -2.91
C MET A 64 2.89 -16.06 -4.12
N ASN A 65 3.58 -15.23 -4.91
CA ASN A 65 4.37 -15.70 -6.03
C ASN A 65 5.46 -16.69 -5.58
N ARG A 66 6.15 -16.43 -4.48
CA ARG A 66 7.15 -17.38 -3.93
C ARG A 66 6.49 -18.66 -3.42
N GLY A 67 5.36 -18.55 -2.72
CA GLY A 67 4.60 -19.72 -2.27
C GLY A 67 4.13 -20.58 -3.43
N GLN A 68 3.67 -19.97 -4.52
CA GLN A 68 3.18 -20.68 -5.71
C GLN A 68 4.32 -21.44 -6.39
N GLN A 69 5.51 -20.84 -6.46
CA GLN A 69 6.71 -21.53 -6.95
C GLN A 69 7.11 -22.68 -6.05
N ALA A 70 7.13 -22.48 -4.73
CA ALA A 70 7.44 -23.54 -3.77
C ALA A 70 6.45 -24.72 -3.86
N TYR A 71 5.16 -24.43 -3.90
CA TYR A 71 4.12 -25.46 -4.04
C TYR A 71 4.28 -26.27 -5.33
N ARG A 72 4.66 -25.60 -6.43
CA ARG A 72 4.90 -26.25 -7.74
C ARG A 72 6.16 -27.14 -7.75
N LEU A 73 7.12 -26.93 -6.86
CA LEU A 73 8.27 -27.83 -6.71
C LEU A 73 7.86 -29.18 -6.11
N GLU A 74 6.84 -29.18 -5.26
CA GLU A 74 6.34 -30.39 -4.58
C GLU A 74 5.17 -31.04 -5.34
N ASN A 75 4.40 -30.24 -6.08
CA ASN A 75 3.19 -30.68 -6.76
C ASN A 75 3.25 -30.39 -8.27
N PRO A 76 2.64 -31.23 -9.13
CA PRO A 76 2.61 -30.98 -10.58
C PRO A 76 1.71 -29.80 -11.01
N VAL A 77 1.01 -29.17 -10.07
CA VAL A 77 0.07 -28.06 -10.28
C VAL A 77 0.37 -26.92 -9.32
N PHE A 78 -0.05 -25.71 -9.69
CA PHE A 78 -0.02 -24.57 -8.77
C PHE A 78 -1.15 -24.65 -7.72
N ALA A 79 -0.97 -24.01 -6.57
CA ALA A 79 -1.92 -24.09 -5.46
C ALA A 79 -3.23 -23.37 -5.82
N PRO A 80 -4.39 -24.06 -5.73
CA PRO A 80 -5.69 -23.48 -6.12
C PRO A 80 -6.22 -22.44 -5.12
N ASP A 81 -5.73 -22.47 -3.88
CA ASP A 81 -6.23 -21.66 -2.77
C ASP A 81 -5.14 -21.33 -1.74
N PHE A 82 -5.48 -20.46 -0.80
CA PHE A 82 -4.59 -19.99 0.27
C PHE A 82 -4.27 -21.07 1.30
N ASN A 83 -5.14 -22.07 1.50
CA ASN A 83 -4.91 -23.13 2.48
C ASN A 83 -3.79 -24.05 2.00
N ASN A 84 -3.81 -24.38 0.70
CA ASN A 84 -2.75 -25.15 0.04
C ASN A 84 -1.43 -24.38 -0.06
N LEU A 85 -1.50 -23.06 -0.17
CA LEU A 85 -0.31 -22.20 -0.19
C LEU A 85 0.39 -22.13 1.18
N ALA A 86 -0.36 -22.25 2.28
CA ALA A 86 0.13 -22.33 3.66
C ALA A 86 1.15 -21.25 4.11
N ILE A 87 1.14 -20.07 3.46
CA ILE A 87 2.07 -18.96 3.75
C ILE A 87 1.58 -17.96 4.81
N GLY A 88 0.45 -18.23 5.48
CA GLY A 88 -0.06 -17.41 6.58
C GLY A 88 -0.55 -16.01 6.18
N ILE A 89 -0.87 -15.76 4.91
CA ILE A 89 -1.40 -14.48 4.45
C ILE A 89 -2.94 -14.47 4.61
N PRO A 90 -3.52 -13.45 5.25
CA PRO A 90 -4.97 -13.32 5.33
C PRO A 90 -5.56 -13.02 3.94
N THR A 91 -6.74 -13.59 3.65
CA THR A 91 -7.47 -13.33 2.39
C THR A 91 -8.02 -11.91 2.32
N SER A 92 -8.08 -11.20 3.45
CA SER A 92 -8.53 -9.81 3.52
C SER A 92 -7.82 -9.06 4.64
N THR A 93 -7.34 -7.87 4.34
CA THR A 93 -6.80 -6.92 5.31
C THR A 93 -7.62 -5.64 5.30
N THR A 94 -7.22 -4.63 6.08
CA THR A 94 -7.94 -3.36 6.13
C THR A 94 -8.05 -2.70 4.76
N TYR A 95 -7.00 -2.78 3.94
CA TYR A 95 -6.90 -2.03 2.68
C TYR A 95 -7.08 -2.88 1.42
N TYR A 96 -6.89 -4.19 1.51
CA TYR A 96 -6.86 -5.09 0.36
C TYR A 96 -7.66 -6.37 0.59
N THR A 97 -8.16 -6.94 -0.51
CA THR A 97 -8.66 -8.30 -0.57
C THR A 97 -7.79 -9.10 -1.53
N TYR A 98 -7.37 -10.27 -1.11
CA TYR A 98 -6.49 -11.15 -1.86
C TYR A 98 -7.25 -12.36 -2.39
N THR A 99 -7.05 -12.66 -3.67
CA THR A 99 -7.68 -13.81 -4.34
C THR A 99 -6.68 -14.50 -5.26
N ILE A 100 -6.92 -15.78 -5.57
CA ILE A 100 -6.14 -16.53 -6.55
C ILE A 100 -7.12 -16.92 -7.69
N PRO A 101 -7.42 -16.00 -8.62
CA PRO A 101 -8.53 -16.18 -9.56
C PRO A 101 -8.26 -17.22 -10.65
N ASN A 102 -6.99 -17.50 -10.99
CA ASN A 102 -6.66 -18.50 -12.00
C ASN A 102 -5.47 -19.33 -11.55
N THR A 103 -5.62 -20.65 -11.60
CA THR A 103 -4.61 -21.64 -11.25
C THR A 103 -4.69 -22.82 -12.20
N GLY A 104 -3.57 -23.47 -12.47
CA GLY A 104 -3.53 -24.69 -13.27
C GLY A 104 -2.16 -25.34 -13.23
N SER A 105 -1.86 -26.22 -14.19
CA SER A 105 -0.55 -26.88 -14.27
C SER A 105 0.56 -25.96 -14.75
N PHE A 106 0.21 -24.90 -15.48
CA PHE A 106 1.15 -24.05 -16.20
C PHE A 106 1.37 -22.69 -15.54
N GLY A 107 0.48 -22.25 -14.66
CA GLY A 107 0.64 -21.01 -13.94
C GLY A 107 -0.45 -20.75 -12.91
N ALA A 108 -0.22 -19.73 -12.11
CA ALA A 108 -1.20 -19.14 -11.21
C ALA A 108 -1.12 -17.62 -11.26
N THR A 109 -2.27 -16.99 -11.03
CA THR A 109 -2.38 -15.54 -10.84
C THR A 109 -2.94 -15.27 -9.46
N SER A 110 -2.36 -14.30 -8.77
CA SER A 110 -2.80 -13.80 -7.48
C SER A 110 -3.15 -12.33 -7.63
N VAL A 111 -4.23 -11.88 -7.01
CA VAL A 111 -4.76 -10.53 -7.17
C VAL A 111 -4.94 -9.89 -5.80
N ALA A 112 -4.43 -8.67 -5.63
CA ALA A 112 -4.74 -7.78 -4.51
C ALA A 112 -5.64 -6.66 -5.03
N THR A 113 -6.91 -6.74 -4.67
CA THR A 113 -7.92 -5.72 -4.99
C THR A 113 -7.94 -4.67 -3.88
N ALA A 114 -7.73 -3.41 -4.24
CA ALA A 114 -7.83 -2.29 -3.31
C ALA A 114 -9.28 -2.09 -2.85
N LYS A 115 -9.49 -1.87 -1.55
CA LYS A 115 -10.80 -1.53 -0.98
C LYS A 115 -11.10 -0.03 -1.04
N ASP A 116 -10.04 0.79 -1.07
CA ASP A 116 -10.13 2.25 -1.15
C ASP A 116 -9.81 2.76 -2.56
N ALA A 117 -10.58 3.74 -3.05
CA ALA A 117 -10.36 4.36 -4.36
C ALA A 117 -9.01 5.10 -4.50
N GLY A 118 -8.37 5.48 -3.39
CA GLY A 118 -7.05 6.11 -3.36
C GLY A 118 -5.88 5.12 -3.50
N LEU A 119 -6.16 3.83 -3.53
CA LEU A 119 -5.15 2.77 -3.60
C LEU A 119 -5.15 2.09 -4.98
N LYS A 120 -3.99 1.56 -5.36
CA LYS A 120 -3.79 0.82 -6.61
C LYS A 120 -3.94 -0.68 -6.38
N GLY A 121 -4.44 -1.38 -7.39
CA GLY A 121 -4.46 -2.85 -7.40
C GLY A 121 -3.10 -3.43 -7.79
N TYR A 122 -2.85 -4.66 -7.34
CA TYR A 122 -1.64 -5.42 -7.67
C TYR A 122 -1.99 -6.83 -8.13
N ILE A 123 -1.18 -7.38 -9.03
CA ILE A 123 -1.33 -8.74 -9.54
C ILE A 123 0.03 -9.41 -9.53
N GLY A 124 0.07 -10.64 -9.02
CA GLY A 124 1.18 -11.55 -9.16
C GLY A 124 0.86 -12.60 -10.22
N GLY A 125 1.80 -12.86 -11.10
CA GLY A 125 1.76 -14.00 -12.01
C GLY A 125 2.93 -14.91 -11.75
N VAL A 126 2.68 -16.21 -11.76
CA VAL A 126 3.72 -17.24 -11.82
C VAL A 126 3.36 -18.19 -12.95
N GLN A 127 4.32 -18.52 -13.80
CA GLN A 127 4.13 -19.56 -14.81
C GLN A 127 5.39 -20.39 -14.99
N LEU A 128 5.24 -21.58 -15.57
CA LEU A 128 6.38 -22.37 -16.04
C LEU A 128 7.05 -21.65 -17.21
N ASN A 129 8.38 -21.65 -17.22
CA ASN A 129 9.19 -21.26 -18.36
C ASN A 129 9.04 -22.34 -19.45
N ALA A 130 8.97 -21.92 -20.71
CA ALA A 130 8.55 -22.77 -21.84
C ALA A 130 9.26 -24.15 -21.85
N GLY A 131 8.48 -25.23 -21.94
CA GLY A 131 8.98 -26.61 -22.00
C GLY A 131 8.23 -27.59 -21.10
N SER A 132 6.98 -27.93 -21.46
CA SER A 132 6.14 -28.99 -20.88
C SER A 132 5.87 -28.94 -19.35
N ALA A 133 4.72 -29.49 -18.91
CA ALA A 133 4.37 -29.59 -17.49
C ALA A 133 5.18 -30.69 -16.77
N THR A 134 6.50 -30.72 -16.94
CA THR A 134 7.37 -31.66 -16.22
C THR A 134 7.72 -31.09 -14.84
N ALA A 135 8.22 -31.94 -13.95
CA ALA A 135 8.66 -31.53 -12.61
C ALA A 135 9.96 -30.68 -12.64
N GLU A 136 10.65 -30.63 -13.78
CA GLU A 136 11.94 -29.94 -13.96
C GLU A 136 11.78 -28.54 -14.60
N ALA A 137 10.55 -28.15 -14.95
CA ALA A 137 10.29 -26.86 -15.54
C ALA A 137 10.55 -25.72 -14.54
N THR A 138 11.44 -24.81 -14.89
CA THR A 138 11.69 -23.60 -14.08
C THR A 138 10.48 -22.68 -14.09
N THR A 139 10.26 -21.92 -13.02
CA THR A 139 9.17 -20.95 -12.94
C THR A 139 9.67 -19.52 -13.14
N ILE A 140 8.89 -18.70 -13.82
CA ILE A 140 9.06 -17.26 -13.89
C ILE A 140 7.91 -16.57 -13.14
N ALA A 141 8.19 -15.41 -12.56
CA ALA A 141 7.19 -14.63 -11.83
C ALA A 141 7.22 -13.16 -12.22
N ILE A 142 6.06 -12.51 -12.13
CA ILE A 142 5.88 -11.08 -12.37
C ILE A 142 5.00 -10.46 -11.29
N ILE A 143 5.21 -9.17 -11.02
CA ILE A 143 4.27 -8.35 -10.27
C ILE A 143 3.91 -7.15 -11.14
N CYS A 144 2.61 -6.93 -11.31
CA CYS A 144 2.04 -5.83 -12.06
C CYS A 144 1.27 -4.90 -11.11
N GLU A 145 1.53 -3.60 -11.21
CA GLU A 145 0.82 -2.53 -10.49
C GLU A 145 -0.12 -1.78 -11.44
N ALA A 146 -1.33 -1.45 -11.00
CA ALA A 146 -2.23 -0.61 -11.79
C ALA A 146 -1.66 0.80 -12.02
N THR A 147 -1.79 1.34 -13.23
CA THR A 147 -1.30 2.70 -13.53
C THR A 147 -2.09 3.78 -12.78
N ALA A 148 -3.37 3.54 -12.50
CA ALA A 148 -4.26 4.43 -11.76
C ALA A 148 -4.88 3.75 -10.52
N ALA A 149 -5.13 4.56 -9.49
CA ALA A 149 -5.89 4.14 -8.31
C ALA A 149 -7.39 4.01 -8.64
N GLY A 150 -8.11 3.13 -7.93
CA GLY A 150 -9.54 2.91 -8.16
C GLY A 150 -9.88 2.01 -9.36
N THR A 151 -8.90 1.30 -9.92
CA THR A 151 -9.17 0.26 -10.92
C THR A 151 -9.95 -0.89 -10.28
N THR A 152 -11.14 -1.17 -10.82
CA THR A 152 -11.96 -2.35 -10.50
C THR A 152 -11.11 -3.62 -10.57
N ALA A 153 -11.38 -4.55 -9.64
CA ALA A 153 -10.65 -5.80 -9.41
C ALA A 153 -10.00 -6.35 -10.69
N PRO A 154 -8.66 -6.44 -10.75
CA PRO A 154 -8.03 -6.92 -11.95
C PRO A 154 -8.47 -8.35 -12.26
N THR A 155 -8.99 -8.53 -13.46
CA THR A 155 -9.19 -9.85 -14.05
C THR A 155 -7.85 -10.37 -14.60
N SER A 156 -7.77 -11.67 -14.87
CA SER A 156 -6.59 -12.36 -15.44
C SER A 156 -5.99 -11.67 -16.67
N ALA A 157 -6.77 -10.83 -17.35
CA ALA A 157 -6.38 -10.05 -18.52
C ALA A 157 -5.25 -9.04 -18.27
N ALA A 158 -4.88 -8.80 -17.01
CA ALA A 158 -3.85 -7.82 -16.66
C ALA A 158 -2.41 -8.36 -16.64
N ILE A 159 -2.23 -9.67 -16.85
CA ILE A 159 -0.95 -10.28 -17.21
C ILE A 159 -1.08 -10.78 -18.65
N THR A 160 -0.29 -10.22 -19.56
CA THR A 160 -0.19 -10.68 -20.94
C THR A 160 0.77 -11.86 -21.01
N SER A 161 0.62 -12.70 -22.03
CA SER A 161 1.39 -13.94 -22.19
C SER A 161 1.26 -14.94 -21.03
N PHE A 162 0.22 -14.82 -20.19
CA PHE A 162 -0.22 -15.94 -19.36
C PHE A 162 -0.92 -16.97 -20.27
N SER A 163 -0.26 -18.08 -20.55
CA SER A 163 -0.85 -19.16 -21.32
C SER A 163 -1.17 -20.34 -20.42
N ALA A 164 -2.39 -20.88 -20.54
CA ALA A 164 -2.80 -22.15 -19.92
C ALA A 164 -2.10 -23.38 -20.56
N THR A 165 -1.02 -23.14 -21.31
CA THR A 165 -0.18 -24.07 -22.06
C THR A 165 1.25 -23.52 -21.96
N ALA A 166 2.28 -24.35 -21.79
CA ALA A 166 3.69 -23.92 -21.58
C ALA A 166 4.37 -23.29 -22.82
N THR A 167 3.71 -22.39 -23.54
CA THR A 167 4.21 -21.77 -24.77
C THR A 167 4.77 -20.36 -24.58
N ALA A 168 4.46 -19.70 -23.45
CA ALA A 168 4.95 -18.35 -23.19
C ALA A 168 6.34 -18.38 -22.53
N ALA A 169 7.34 -17.82 -23.22
CA ALA A 169 8.71 -17.66 -22.72
C ALA A 169 8.89 -16.44 -21.79
N SER A 170 7.85 -15.63 -21.60
CA SER A 170 7.91 -14.38 -20.84
C SER A 170 6.56 -14.07 -20.20
N LEU A 171 6.59 -13.38 -19.06
CA LEU A 171 5.43 -12.72 -18.46
C LEU A 171 5.57 -11.22 -18.67
N ASP A 172 4.47 -10.55 -19.01
CA ASP A 172 4.43 -9.10 -19.06
C ASP A 172 3.09 -8.56 -18.54
N CYS A 173 3.05 -7.26 -18.24
CA CYS A 173 1.86 -6.59 -17.75
C CYS A 173 1.03 -6.06 -18.93
N ALA A 174 -0.29 -6.13 -18.83
CA ALA A 174 -1.17 -5.59 -19.87
C ALA A 174 -1.12 -4.05 -19.94
N ASN A 175 -1.69 -3.49 -21.01
CA ASN A 175 -1.87 -2.05 -21.13
C ASN A 175 -2.66 -1.52 -19.90
N ASN A 176 -2.17 -0.43 -19.29
CA ASN A 176 -2.62 0.13 -18.00
C ASN A 176 -2.09 -0.58 -16.73
N TRP A 177 -1.10 -1.45 -16.89
CA TRP A 177 -0.36 -2.05 -15.79
C TRP A 177 1.14 -1.80 -15.97
N LYS A 178 1.81 -1.49 -14.87
CA LYS A 178 3.25 -1.25 -14.83
C LYS A 178 3.94 -2.44 -14.17
N LYS A 179 4.94 -2.99 -14.84
CA LYS A 179 5.84 -4.01 -14.28
C LYS A 179 6.66 -3.44 -13.13
N MET A 180 6.74 -4.19 -12.04
CA MET A 180 7.49 -3.83 -10.83
C MET A 180 8.80 -4.57 -10.65
#